data_AF-A0A7X7E4X5-F1
#
_entry.id   AF-A0A7X7E4X5-F1
#
_cell.length_a   1.000
_cell.length_b   1.000
_cell.length_c   1.000
_cell.angle_alpha   90.00
_cell.angle_beta   90.00
_cell.angle_gamma   90.00
#
_symmetry.space_group_name_H-M   'P 1'
#
loop_
_entity.id
_entity.type
_entity.pdbx_description
1 polymer ?
#
loop_
_entity_poly.entity_id
_entity_poly.type
_entity_poly.pdbx_seq_one_letter_code
_entity_poly.pdbx_strand_id
1 'polypeptide(L)'
;MQRDDIIAQINLSLHELINNLMVRTGLTNTIPGLCSQLLEYTLREGKRLRSIFLSMSFLGQNGGPCKYLFRCAASMELFHLFVLIQDDIIDNS
;
A
#
# COMPACT_ATOMS: atom_id res chain seq x y z
N MET A 1 -9.00 -17.31 6.47
CA MET A 1 -7.80 -16.54 6.12
C MET A 1 -7.19 -16.03 7.41
N GLN A 2 -5.97 -16.45 7.75
CA GLN A 2 -5.29 -15.97 8.94
C GLN A 2 -4.78 -14.53 8.71
N ARG A 3 -4.50 -13.79 9.78
CA ARG A 3 -4.03 -12.39 9.71
C ARG A 3 -2.85 -12.24 8.74
N ASP A 4 -1.90 -13.16 8.80
CA ASP A 4 -0.66 -13.08 8.03
C ASP A 4 -0.91 -13.26 6.53
N ASP A 5 -1.88 -14.09 6.15
CA ASP A 5 -2.34 -14.21 4.76
C ASP A 5 -2.88 -12.88 4.23
N ILE A 6 -3.63 -12.13 5.05
CA ILE A 6 -4.19 -10.83 4.68
C ILE A 6 -3.06 -9.84 4.39
N ILE A 7 -2.07 -9.80 5.28
CA ILE A 7 -0.92 -8.90 5.16
C ILE A 7 -0.13 -9.23 3.89
N ALA A 8 0.11 -10.51 3.61
CA ALA A 8 0.80 -10.94 2.40
C ALA A 8 0.06 -10.48 1.14
N GLN A 9 -1.26 -10.65 1.08
CA GLN A 9 -2.09 -10.21 -0.06
C GLN A 9 -2.10 -8.69 -0.23
N ILE A 10 -2.13 -7.94 0.88
CA ILE A 10 -2.04 -6.47 0.85
C ILE A 10 -0.68 -6.04 0.30
N ASN A 11 0.42 -6.63 0.79
CA ASN A 11 1.78 -6.28 0.35
C ASN A 11 1.99 -6.59 -1.13
N LEU A 12 1.50 -7.75 -1.61
CA LEU A 12 1.52 -8.08 -3.03
C LEU A 12 0.73 -7.06 -3.87
N SER A 13 -0.48 -6.73 -3.44
CA SER A 13 -1.34 -5.74 -4.13
C SER A 13 -0.72 -4.34 -4.14
N LEU A 14 -0.04 -3.96 -3.05
CA LEU A 14 0.65 -2.68 -2.91
C LEU A 14 1.85 -2.60 -3.87
N HIS A 15 2.67 -3.64 -3.89
CA HIS A 15 3.80 -3.75 -4.79
C HIS A 15 3.37 -3.68 -6.26
N GLU A 16 2.32 -4.42 -6.64
CA GLU A 16 1.78 -4.40 -8.01
C GLU A 16 1.26 -3.01 -8.38
N LEU A 17 0.51 -2.37 -7.49
CA LEU A 17 -0.09 -1.07 -7.77
C LEU A 17 0.95 0.03 -7.94
N ILE A 18 1.99 0.04 -7.12
CA ILE A 18 3.09 1.01 -7.18
C ILE A 18 3.91 0.83 -8.45
N ASN A 19 4.30 -0.40 -8.79
CA ASN A 19 5.05 -0.66 -10.02
C ASN A 19 4.26 -0.23 -11.26
N ASN A 20 2.97 -0.54 -11.30
CA ASN A 20 2.09 -0.09 -12.37
C ASN A 20 2.00 1.44 -12.46
N LEU A 21 1.96 2.15 -11.32
CA LEU A 21 1.95 3.61 -11.32
C LEU A 21 3.27 4.21 -11.80
N MET A 22 4.42 3.67 -11.37
CA MET A 22 5.73 4.16 -11.80
C MET A 22 5.95 3.99 -13.31
N VAL A 23 5.57 2.83 -13.85
CA VAL A 23 5.62 2.59 -15.31
C VAL A 23 4.68 3.55 -16.06
N ARG A 24 3.43 3.70 -15.59
CA ARG A 24 2.45 4.57 -16.26
C ARG A 24 2.79 6.06 -16.23
N THR A 25 3.44 6.51 -15.17
CA THR A 25 3.84 7.92 -15.01
C THR A 25 5.16 8.25 -15.72
N GLY A 26 5.90 7.23 -16.19
CA GLY A 26 7.23 7.41 -16.76
C GLY A 26 8.30 7.77 -15.72
N LEU A 27 7.96 7.77 -14.43
CA LEU A 27 8.85 8.18 -13.34
C LEU A 27 10.14 7.35 -13.32
N THR A 28 10.03 6.06 -13.67
CA THR A 28 11.16 5.12 -13.79
C THR A 28 12.24 5.60 -14.75
N ASN A 29 11.85 6.33 -15.80
CA ASN A 29 12.77 6.85 -16.81
C ASN A 29 13.28 8.25 -16.47
N THR A 30 12.49 9.06 -15.75
CA THR A 30 12.84 10.44 -15.43
C THR A 30 13.78 10.51 -14.23
N ILE A 31 13.45 9.83 -13.13
CA ILE A 31 14.19 9.91 -11.86
C ILE A 31 14.23 8.50 -11.22
N PRO A 32 15.10 7.60 -11.72
CA PRO A 32 15.16 6.22 -11.21
C PRO A 32 15.50 6.13 -9.72
N GLY A 33 16.32 7.07 -9.20
CA GLY A 33 16.66 7.11 -7.77
C GLY A 33 15.45 7.36 -6.86
N LEU A 34 14.54 8.23 -7.29
CA LEU A 34 13.30 8.49 -6.55
C LEU A 34 12.39 7.26 -6.55
N CYS A 35 12.31 6.53 -7.65
CA CYS A 35 11.55 5.27 -7.73
C CYS A 35 12.06 4.23 -6.73
N SER A 36 13.38 4.05 -6.62
CA SER A 36 13.95 3.12 -5.64
C SER A 36 13.63 3.54 -4.20
N GLN A 37 13.73 4.83 -3.88
CA GLN A 37 13.43 5.34 -2.55
C GLN A 37 11.94 5.21 -2.20
N LEU A 38 11.06 5.50 -3.16
CA LEU A 38 9.61 5.31 -2.98
C LEU A 38 9.28 3.83 -2.76
N LEU A 39 9.85 2.91 -3.56
CA LEU A 39 9.63 1.48 -3.35
C LEU A 39 10.09 1.03 -1.97
N GLU A 40 11.31 1.41 -1.57
CA GLU A 40 11.85 1.07 -0.27
C GLU A 40 10.95 1.61 0.85
N TYR A 41 10.61 2.89 0.80
CA TYR A 41 9.78 3.54 1.82
C TYR A 41 8.38 2.92 1.92
N THR A 42 7.77 2.57 0.78
CA THR A 42 6.41 2.03 0.78
C THR A 42 6.37 0.56 1.22
N LEU A 43 7.39 -0.22 0.87
CA LEU A 43 7.49 -1.65 1.17
C LEU A 43 8.11 -1.94 2.54
N ARG A 44 8.58 -0.91 3.27
CA ARG A 44 9.02 -1.06 4.66
C ARG A 44 7.98 -1.82 5.48
N GLU A 45 8.47 -2.62 6.41
CA GLU A 45 7.61 -3.33 7.34
C GLU A 45 6.80 -2.32 8.16
N GLY A 46 5.49 -2.50 8.11
CA GLY A 46 4.54 -1.71 8.87
C GLY A 46 3.48 -2.62 9.46
N LYS A 47 2.77 -2.15 10.50
CA LYS A 47 1.71 -2.94 11.13
C LYS A 47 0.48 -3.14 10.23
N ARG A 48 0.36 -2.34 9.16
CA ARG A 48 -0.75 -2.35 8.17
C ARG A 48 -2.16 -2.34 8.79
N LEU A 49 -2.30 -1.72 9.97
CA LEU A 49 -3.51 -1.82 10.80
C LEU A 49 -4.76 -1.35 10.03
N ARG A 50 -4.66 -0.25 9.28
CA ARG A 50 -5.77 0.34 8.52
C ARG A 50 -6.33 -0.64 7.49
N SER A 51 -5.43 -1.23 6.71
CA SER A 51 -5.80 -2.16 5.64
C SER A 51 -6.21 -3.53 6.13
N ILE A 52 -5.67 -3.96 7.28
CA ILE A 52 -6.17 -5.13 8.00
C ILE A 52 -7.60 -4.90 8.48
N PHE A 53 -7.90 -3.77 9.14
CA PHE A 53 -9.25 -3.48 9.61
C PHE A 53 -10.27 -3.40 8.47
N LEU A 54 -9.90 -2.74 7.36
CA LEU A 54 -10.74 -2.72 6.16
C LEU A 54 -11.03 -4.13 5.65
N SER A 55 -9.98 -4.94 5.50
CA SER A 55 -10.08 -6.31 4.97
C SER A 55 -10.90 -7.22 5.88
N MET A 56 -10.67 -7.15 7.20
CA MET A 56 -11.40 -7.94 8.19
C MET A 56 -12.88 -7.55 8.26
N SER A 57 -13.19 -6.24 8.23
CA SER A 57 -14.57 -5.74 8.23
C SER A 57 -15.34 -6.25 7.01
N PHE A 58 -14.72 -6.20 5.83
CA PHE A 58 -15.33 -6.69 4.60
C PHE A 58 -15.55 -8.20 4.61
N LEU A 59 -14.54 -8.97 5.03
CA LEU A 59 -14.60 -10.44 5.08
C LEU A 59 -15.64 -10.91 6.10
N GLY A 60 -15.76 -10.20 7.23
CA GLY A 60 -16.75 -10.51 8.26
C GLY A 60 -18.20 -10.33 7.82
N GLN A 61 -18.47 -9.41 6.89
CA GLN A 61 -19.83 -9.18 6.36
C GLN A 61 -20.16 -10.04 5.13
N ASN A 62 -19.21 -10.28 4.23
CA ASN A 62 -19.50 -10.88 2.91
C ASN A 62 -19.12 -12.36 2.78
N GLY A 63 -18.56 -12.98 3.81
CA GLY A 63 -18.20 -14.41 3.81
C GLY A 63 -17.02 -14.80 2.90
N GLY A 64 -16.45 -13.86 2.13
CA GLY A 64 -15.30 -14.12 1.27
C GLY A 64 -14.69 -12.85 0.64
N PRO A 65 -13.46 -12.94 0.10
CA PRO A 65 -12.78 -11.81 -0.54
C PRO A 65 -13.41 -11.48 -1.90
N CYS A 66 -13.63 -10.19 -2.18
CA CYS A 66 -13.97 -9.74 -3.53
C CYS A 66 -12.71 -9.47 -4.34
N LYS A 67 -12.84 -9.47 -5.68
CA LYS A 67 -11.72 -9.27 -6.63
C LYS A 67 -10.86 -8.04 -6.34
N TYR A 68 -11.44 -6.99 -5.76
CA TYR A 68 -10.77 -5.71 -5.54
C TYR A 68 -10.44 -5.41 -4.07
N LEU A 69 -10.73 -6.34 -3.15
CA LEU A 69 -10.56 -6.11 -1.71
C LEU A 69 -9.15 -5.65 -1.36
N PHE A 70 -8.15 -6.44 -1.75
CA PHE A 70 -6.76 -6.16 -1.42
C PHE A 70 -6.21 -4.97 -2.19
N ARG A 71 -6.76 -4.65 -3.36
CA ARG A 71 -6.42 -3.44 -4.10
C ARG A 71 -6.94 -2.18 -3.40
N CYS A 72 -8.16 -2.22 -2.87
CA CYS A 72 -8.69 -1.15 -2.02
C CYS A 72 -7.86 -1.02 -0.74
N ALA A 73 -7.53 -2.13 -0.09
CA ALA A 73 -6.66 -2.14 1.08
C ALA A 73 -5.26 -1.56 0.77
N ALA A 74 -4.66 -1.91 -0.36
CA ALA A 74 -3.38 -1.32 -0.80
C ALA A 74 -3.49 0.19 -1.07
N SER A 75 -4.60 0.66 -1.66
CA SER A 75 -4.80 2.10 -1.89
C SER A 75 -4.89 2.89 -0.59
N MET A 76 -5.44 2.29 0.48
CA MET A 76 -5.49 2.90 1.80
C MET A 76 -4.09 3.05 2.43
N GLU A 77 -3.20 2.06 2.23
CA GLU A 77 -1.80 2.17 2.67
C GLU A 77 -1.05 3.26 1.90
N LEU A 78 -1.29 3.40 0.59
CA LEU A 78 -0.69 4.49 -0.18
C LEU A 78 -1.16 5.86 0.27
N PHE A 79 -2.45 6.00 0.55
CA PHE A 79 -2.97 7.24 1.09
C PHE A 79 -2.34 7.54 2.46
N HIS A 80 -2.20 6.52 3.32
CA HIS A 80 -1.53 6.69 4.60
C HIS A 80 -0.06 7.13 4.43
N LEU A 81 0.67 6.53 3.50
CA LEU A 81 2.06 6.89 3.20
C LEU A 81 2.18 8.33 2.71
N PHE A 82 1.26 8.75 1.83
CA PHE A 82 1.18 10.13 1.37
C PHE A 82 1.03 11.09 2.55
N VAL A 83 0.12 10.79 3.49
CA VAL A 83 -0.07 11.61 4.68
C VAL A 83 1.21 11.66 5.52
N LEU A 84 1.89 10.52 5.76
CA LEU A 84 3.14 10.50 6.53
C LEU A 84 4.24 11.36 5.90
N ILE A 85 4.44 11.26 4.58
CA ILE A 85 5.45 12.07 3.89
C ILE A 85 5.14 13.57 4.03
N GLN A 86 3.86 13.95 3.96
CA GLN A 86 3.47 15.35 4.16
C GLN A 86 3.65 15.79 5.61
N ASP A 87 3.36 14.92 6.58
CA ASP A 87 3.55 15.15 8.01
C ASP A 87 5.03 15.41 8.33
N ASP A 88 5.93 14.53 7.85
CA ASP A 88 7.38 14.65 8.04
C ASP A 88 7.91 16.00 7.51
N ILE A 89 7.40 16.47 6.37
CA ILE A 89 7.76 17.79 5.80
C ILE A 89 7.24 18.95 6.66
N ILE A 90 6.01 18.85 7.16
CA ILE A 90 5.39 19.89 8.00
C ILE A 90 6.14 19.99 9.35
N ASP A 91 6.47 18.85 9.93
CA ASP A 91 7.11 18.76 11.25
C ASP A 91 8.64 18.90 11.20
N ASN A 92 9.24 18.94 10.00
CA ASN A 92 10.70 18.92 9.77
C ASN A 92 11.39 17.74 10.49
N SER A 93 10.77 16.56 10.46
CA SER A 93 11.29 15.33 11.09
C SER A 93 11.85 14.32 10.11
#